data_AF-A0A8B8I0G3-F1
#
_entry.id   AF-A0A8B8I0G3-F1
#
_cell.length_a   1.000
_cell.length_b   1.000
_cell.length_c   1.000
_cell.angle_alpha   90.00
_cell.angle_beta   90.00
_cell.angle_gamma   90.00
#
_symmetry.space_group_name_H-M   'P 1'
#
loop_
_entity.id
_entity.type
_entity.pdbx_description
1 polymer ?
#
loop_
_entity_poly.entity_id
_entity_poly.type
_entity_poly.pdbx_seq_one_letter_code
_entity_poly.pdbx_strand_id
1 'polypeptide(L)'
;MGGWTNPLIVDWFGNYVRVVYKLYADRVKTWLTINEAIVICDYGYITGLHAPMIKEPEFAPYLCNKHVLLAHAKAYRIFDQEFRPKYSGRISIANIMVWIEPFSPKDVELATIGRNHMVSML
;
A
#
# COMPACT_ATOMS: atom_id res chain seq x y z
N MET A 1 -14.97 -0.68 -12.00
CA MET A 1 -14.18 0.43 -11.43
C MET A 1 -12.74 0.35 -11.94
N GLY A 2 -12.01 1.47 -11.97
CA GLY A 2 -10.64 1.59 -12.54
C GLY A 2 -9.54 1.82 -11.49
N GLY A 3 -8.31 2.11 -11.94
CA GLY A 3 -7.20 2.39 -11.03
C GLY A 3 -6.90 1.24 -10.07
N TRP A 4 -6.76 1.55 -8.77
CA TRP A 4 -6.43 0.57 -7.73
C TRP A 4 -7.51 -0.50 -7.48
N THR A 5 -8.73 -0.31 -7.96
CA THR A 5 -9.78 -1.34 -7.89
C THR A 5 -9.76 -2.31 -9.07
N ASN A 6 -8.92 -2.06 -10.09
CA ASN A 6 -8.76 -2.93 -11.26
C ASN A 6 -7.59 -3.91 -11.03
N PRO A 7 -7.77 -5.23 -11.16
CA PRO A 7 -6.69 -6.21 -10.94
C PRO A 7 -5.48 -6.02 -11.86
N LEU A 8 -5.66 -5.45 -13.05
CA LEU A 8 -4.57 -5.18 -13.99
C LEU A 8 -3.56 -4.14 -13.47
N ILE A 9 -3.93 -3.34 -12.45
CA ILE A 9 -3.03 -2.34 -11.85
C ILE A 9 -1.76 -2.96 -11.28
N VAL A 10 -1.84 -4.21 -10.81
CA VAL A 10 -0.69 -4.95 -10.27
C VAL A 10 0.37 -5.14 -11.37
N ASP A 11 -0.07 -5.47 -12.58
CA ASP A 11 0.82 -5.69 -13.71
C ASP A 11 1.38 -4.38 -14.25
N TRP A 12 0.52 -3.36 -14.37
CA TRP A 12 0.94 -2.03 -14.81
C TRP A 12 1.95 -1.40 -13.85
N PHE A 13 1.72 -1.50 -12.53
CA PHE A 13 2.66 -1.04 -11.52
C PHE A 13 3.98 -1.81 -11.59
N GLY A 14 3.95 -3.14 -11.78
CA GLY A 14 5.16 -3.93 -11.97
C GLY A 14 5.98 -3.51 -13.19
N ASN A 15 5.32 -3.16 -14.31
CA ASN A 15 6.00 -2.65 -15.50
C ASN A 15 6.66 -1.29 -15.24
N TYR A 16 5.94 -0.37 -14.59
CA TYR A 16 6.48 0.92 -14.16
C TYR A 16 7.71 0.74 -13.26
N VAL A 17 7.60 -0.10 -12.23
CA VAL A 17 8.68 -0.36 -11.27
C VAL A 17 9.93 -0.92 -11.95
N ARG A 18 9.78 -1.83 -12.92
CA ARG A 18 10.93 -2.37 -13.67
C ARG A 18 11.67 -1.27 -14.44
N VAL A 19 10.97 -0.29 -15.00
CA VAL A 19 11.59 0.87 -15.65
C VAL A 19 12.36 1.71 -14.63
N VAL A 20 11.73 2.03 -13.49
CA VAL A 20 12.36 2.81 -12.42
C VAL A 20 13.65 2.14 -11.91
N TYR A 21 13.62 0.84 -11.62
CA TYR A 21 14.82 0.15 -11.16
C TYR A 21 15.93 0.09 -12.21
N LYS A 22 15.60 -0.12 -13.49
CA LYS A 22 16.60 -0.07 -14.57
C LYS A 22 17.34 1.27 -14.63
N LEU A 23 16.64 2.37 -14.37
CA LEU A 23 17.20 3.71 -14.48
C LEU A 23 17.99 4.16 -13.24
N TYR A 24 17.64 3.64 -12.06
CA TYR A 24 18.09 4.25 -10.80
C TYR A 24 18.65 3.28 -9.75
N ALA A 25 18.53 1.95 -9.92
CA ALA A 25 19.03 0.98 -8.92
C ALA A 25 20.56 1.02 -8.72
N ASP A 26 21.29 1.53 -9.71
CA ASP A 26 22.73 1.78 -9.59
C ASP A 26 23.06 2.73 -8.42
N ARG A 27 22.22 3.73 -8.17
CA ARG A 27 22.43 4.78 -7.15
C ARG A 27 21.49 4.69 -5.95
N VAL A 28 20.22 4.34 -6.15
CA VAL A 28 19.21 4.30 -5.09
C VAL A 28 19.25 2.95 -4.38
N LYS A 29 19.53 2.96 -3.07
CA LYS A 29 19.68 1.75 -2.23
C LYS A 29 18.54 1.51 -1.25
N THR A 30 17.61 2.46 -1.14
CA THR A 30 16.44 2.37 -0.26
C THR A 30 15.19 2.69 -1.08
N TRP A 31 14.26 1.75 -1.11
CA TRP A 31 13.05 1.83 -1.91
C TRP A 31 11.81 1.76 -1.03
N LEU A 32 10.88 2.68 -1.27
CA LEU A 32 9.51 2.62 -0.79
C LEU A 32 8.61 2.48 -2.01
N THR A 33 7.84 1.41 -2.03
CA THR A 33 7.00 1.05 -3.20
C THR A 33 5.72 1.88 -3.25
N ILE A 34 4.96 1.86 -2.15
CA ILE A 34 3.69 2.56 -2.01
C ILE A 34 3.75 3.34 -0.69
N ASN A 35 3.22 4.55 -0.74
CA ASN A 35 3.06 5.42 0.42
C ASN A 35 1.60 5.36 0.88
N GLU A 36 1.38 4.98 2.13
CA GLU A 36 0.14 5.13 2.87
C GLU A 36 -1.09 4.52 2.17
N ALA A 37 -1.17 3.19 2.13
CA ALA A 37 -2.27 2.46 1.49
C ALA A 37 -3.66 2.94 1.94
N ILE A 38 -3.85 3.19 3.25
CA ILE A 38 -5.12 3.69 3.81
C ILE A 38 -5.53 5.05 3.22
N VAL A 39 -4.58 5.92 2.88
CA VAL A 39 -4.88 7.23 2.28
C VAL A 39 -5.35 7.06 0.82
N ILE A 40 -4.81 6.08 0.11
CA ILE A 40 -5.23 5.74 -1.26
C ILE A 40 -6.61 5.07 -1.24
N CYS A 41 -6.80 4.12 -0.34
CA CYS A 41 -7.95 3.23 -0.37
C CYS A 41 -9.13 3.77 0.45
N ASP A 42 -8.92 4.15 1.71
CA ASP A 42 -10.01 4.56 2.57
C ASP A 42 -10.42 6.00 2.28
N TYR A 43 -9.44 6.91 2.12
CA TYR A 43 -9.79 8.30 1.80
C TYR A 43 -10.24 8.48 0.35
N GLY A 44 -9.84 7.56 -0.54
CA GLY A 44 -10.24 7.54 -1.94
C GLY A 44 -11.60 6.88 -2.20
N TYR A 45 -11.97 5.85 -1.43
CA TYR A 45 -13.17 5.02 -1.68
C TYR A 45 -14.19 4.98 -0.51
N ILE A 46 -13.79 5.19 0.75
CA ILE A 46 -14.73 5.26 1.89
C ILE A 46 -15.24 6.69 2.06
N THR A 47 -14.33 7.64 2.26
CA THR A 47 -14.72 9.04 2.53
C THR A 47 -14.94 9.83 1.24
N GLY A 48 -14.23 9.47 0.17
CA GLY A 48 -14.23 10.19 -1.10
C GLY A 48 -13.51 11.55 -1.03
N LEU A 49 -12.72 11.80 0.02
CA LEU A 49 -11.98 13.05 0.22
C LEU A 49 -10.79 13.18 -0.73
N HIS A 50 -10.20 12.06 -1.14
CA HIS A 50 -9.05 12.01 -2.04
C HIS A 50 -9.45 11.46 -3.40
N ALA A 51 -8.67 11.77 -4.44
CA ALA A 51 -8.84 11.14 -5.75
C ALA A 51 -8.83 9.61 -5.62
N PRO A 52 -9.73 8.87 -6.29
CA PRO A 52 -10.63 9.33 -7.35
C PRO A 52 -11.96 9.95 -6.90
N MET A 53 -12.13 10.25 -5.60
CA MET A 53 -13.33 10.84 -5.00
C MET A 53 -14.58 9.95 -5.18
N ILE A 54 -14.39 8.65 -5.12
CA ILE A 54 -15.48 7.67 -5.22
C ILE A 54 -15.94 7.36 -3.79
N LYS A 55 -17.24 7.30 -3.57
CA LYS A 55 -17.81 6.90 -2.27
C LYS A 55 -18.51 5.56 -2.44
N GLU A 56 -17.75 4.49 -2.30
CA GLU A 56 -18.18 3.10 -2.39
C GLU A 56 -17.49 2.34 -1.25
N PRO A 57 -17.97 2.47 0.00
CA PRO A 57 -17.27 1.93 1.17
C PRO A 57 -17.40 0.41 1.33
N GLU A 58 -18.26 -0.26 0.57
CA GLU A 58 -18.58 -1.67 0.80
C GLU A 58 -17.51 -2.60 0.22
N PHE A 59 -17.02 -2.35 -1.00
CA PHE A 59 -16.12 -3.27 -1.69
C PHE A 59 -14.82 -2.62 -2.18
N ALA A 60 -14.88 -1.38 -2.67
CA ALA A 60 -13.75 -0.71 -3.30
C ALA A 60 -12.50 -0.56 -2.41
N PRO A 61 -12.58 -0.25 -1.09
CA PRO A 61 -11.41 -0.16 -0.23
C PRO A 61 -10.70 -1.50 -0.08
N TYR A 62 -11.45 -2.60 0.01
CA TYR A 62 -10.89 -3.95 0.12
C TYR A 62 -10.22 -4.38 -1.18
N LEU A 63 -10.84 -4.10 -2.34
CA LEU A 63 -10.22 -4.35 -3.65
C LEU A 63 -8.96 -3.51 -3.83
N CYS A 64 -9.01 -2.23 -3.47
CA CYS A 64 -7.87 -1.32 -3.50
C CYS A 64 -6.72 -1.85 -2.65
N ASN A 65 -6.97 -2.16 -1.37
CA ASN A 65 -5.94 -2.65 -0.45
C ASN A 65 -5.34 -3.97 -0.93
N LYS A 66 -6.17 -4.91 -1.42
CA LYS A 66 -5.69 -6.16 -2.02
C LYS A 66 -4.72 -5.89 -3.17
N HIS A 67 -5.07 -5.01 -4.11
CA HIS A 67 -4.21 -4.75 -5.26
C HIS A 67 -2.96 -3.94 -4.89
N VAL A 68 -3.04 -3.02 -3.93
CA VAL A 68 -1.88 -2.32 -3.35
C VAL A 68 -0.87 -3.33 -2.78
N LEU A 69 -1.34 -4.29 -1.99
CA LEU A 69 -0.47 -5.33 -1.41
C LEU A 69 0.13 -6.26 -2.48
N LEU A 70 -0.67 -6.68 -3.46
CA LEU A 70 -0.17 -7.48 -4.59
C LEU A 70 0.85 -6.70 -5.43
N ALA A 71 0.63 -5.41 -5.67
CA ALA A 71 1.54 -4.53 -6.39
C ALA A 71 2.85 -4.32 -5.61
N HIS A 72 2.79 -4.11 -4.30
CA HIS A 72 3.96 -4.09 -3.42
C HIS A 72 4.75 -5.40 -3.51
N ALA A 73 4.08 -6.55 -3.32
CA ALA A 73 4.73 -7.85 -3.37
C ALA A 73 5.35 -8.13 -4.75
N LYS A 74 4.71 -7.68 -5.83
CA LYS A 74 5.27 -7.79 -7.18
C LYS A 74 6.52 -6.92 -7.35
N ALA A 75 6.48 -5.67 -6.92
CA ALA A 75 7.63 -4.78 -6.94
C ALA A 75 8.80 -5.33 -6.11
N TYR A 76 8.51 -5.88 -4.92
CA TYR A 76 9.50 -6.57 -4.08
C TYR A 76 10.17 -7.71 -4.86
N ARG A 77 9.38 -8.62 -5.45
CA ARG A 77 9.92 -9.77 -6.20
C ARG A 77 10.76 -9.34 -7.41
N ILE A 78 10.30 -8.33 -8.15
CA ILE A 78 11.07 -7.77 -9.28
C ILE A 78 12.42 -7.25 -8.78
N PHE A 79 12.43 -6.44 -7.72
CA PHE A 79 13.69 -5.93 -7.16
C PHE A 79 14.59 -7.08 -6.71
N ASP A 80 14.05 -8.01 -5.93
CA ASP A 80 14.79 -9.11 -5.31
C ASP A 80 15.44 -10.04 -6.33
N GLN A 81 14.71 -10.36 -7.42
CA GLN A 81 15.16 -11.30 -8.43
C GLN A 81 16.00 -10.65 -9.53
N GLU A 82 15.62 -9.46 -10.00
CA GLU A 82 16.23 -8.85 -11.19
C GLU A 82 17.31 -7.81 -10.86
N PHE A 83 17.27 -7.18 -9.67
CA PHE A 83 18.10 -5.99 -9.38
C PHE A 83 18.97 -6.12 -8.13
N ARG A 84 18.48 -6.71 -7.04
CA ARG A 84 19.22 -6.85 -5.78
C ARG A 84 20.55 -7.61 -5.96
N PRO A 85 20.65 -8.70 -6.76
CA PRO A 85 21.92 -9.39 -6.96
C PRO A 85 23.00 -8.51 -7.59
N LYS A 86 22.60 -7.51 -8.39
CA LYS A 86 23.52 -6.60 -9.08
C LYS A 86 23.81 -5.31 -8.30
N TYR A 87 22.80 -4.78 -7.62
CA TYR A 87 22.84 -3.42 -7.09
C TYR A 87 22.76 -3.34 -5.56
N SER A 88 22.46 -4.45 -4.88
CA SER A 88 22.12 -4.47 -3.46
C SER A 88 20.98 -3.49 -3.12
N GLY A 89 20.69 -3.31 -1.84
CA GLY A 89 19.69 -2.36 -1.37
C GLY A 89 18.54 -3.01 -0.63
N ARG A 90 17.63 -2.16 -0.13
CA ARG A 90 16.48 -2.53 0.70
C ARG A 90 15.21 -1.95 0.10
N ILE A 91 14.11 -2.65 0.30
CA ILE A 91 12.81 -2.30 -0.24
C ILE A 91 11.74 -2.60 0.79
N SER A 92 10.79 -1.68 0.93
CA SER A 92 9.65 -1.80 1.82
C SER A 92 8.44 -1.03 1.26
N ILE A 93 7.40 -0.96 2.07
CA ILE A 93 6.23 -0.10 1.94
C ILE A 93 6.23 0.89 3.11
N ALA A 94 5.73 2.10 2.88
CA ALA A 94 5.55 3.10 3.93
C ALA A 94 4.08 3.14 4.34
N ASN A 95 3.79 2.91 5.61
CA ASN A 95 2.43 2.97 6.16
C ASN A 95 2.33 4.09 7.18
N ILE A 96 1.17 4.76 7.15
CA ILE A 96 0.74 5.64 8.23
C ILE A 96 0.11 4.80 9.33
N MET A 97 0.46 5.12 10.56
CA MET A 97 -0.12 4.50 11.76
C MET A 97 -0.65 5.59 12.67
N VAL A 98 -1.86 5.39 13.16
CA VAL A 98 -2.49 6.24 14.17
C VAL A 98 -2.54 5.44 15.45
N TRP A 99 -1.94 5.97 16.51
CA TRP A 99 -2.06 5.38 17.84
C TRP A 99 -3.46 5.66 18.39
N ILE A 100 -4.14 4.60 18.83
CA ILE A 100 -5.50 4.69 19.37
C ILE A 100 -5.46 4.20 20.82
N GLU A 101 -5.95 5.04 21.72
CA GLU A 101 -6.10 4.74 23.14
C GLU A 101 -7.57 4.61 23.50
N PRO A 102 -7.92 3.73 24.46
CA PRO A 102 -9.27 3.65 24.96
C PRO A 102 -9.62 4.91 25.74
N PHE A 103 -10.82 5.45 25.51
CA PHE A 103 -11.32 6.59 26.30
C PHE A 103 -11.64 6.17 27.74
N SER A 104 -12.18 4.96 27.92
CA SER A 104 -12.47 4.37 29.22
C SER A 104 -12.10 2.88 29.25
N PRO A 105 -12.07 2.22 30.43
CA PRO A 105 -11.81 0.78 30.52
C PRO A 105 -12.75 -0.11 29.68
N LYS A 106 -13.96 0.38 29.33
CA LYS A 106 -14.91 -0.36 28.48
C LYS A 106 -14.52 -0.34 27.00
N ASP A 107 -13.69 0.62 26.58
CA ASP A 107 -13.32 0.85 25.18
C ASP A 107 -12.02 0.14 24.77
N VAL A 108 -11.41 -0.64 25.67
CA VAL A 108 -10.12 -1.32 25.44
C VAL A 108 -10.17 -2.24 24.22
N GLU A 109 -11.28 -2.95 24.02
CA GLU A 109 -11.48 -3.81 22.86
C GLU A 109 -11.58 -2.99 21.57
N LEU A 110 -12.39 -1.91 21.57
CA LEU A 110 -12.54 -1.03 20.41
C LEU A 110 -11.22 -0.37 20.01
N ALA A 111 -10.44 0.13 20.98
CA ALA A 111 -9.13 0.69 20.73
C ALA A 111 -8.16 -0.36 20.14
N THR A 112 -8.26 -1.61 20.58
CA THR A 112 -7.45 -2.71 20.05
C THR A 112 -7.85 -3.08 18.63
N ILE A 113 -9.15 -3.14 18.33
CA ILE A 113 -9.64 -3.34 16.96
C ILE A 113 -9.17 -2.20 16.05
N GLY A 114 -9.29 -0.94 16.51
CA GLY A 114 -8.81 0.22 15.77
C GLY A 114 -7.32 0.14 15.48
N ARG A 115 -6.49 -0.18 16.49
CA ARG A 115 -5.04 -0.37 16.27
C ARG A 115 -4.77 -1.50 15.28
N ASN A 116 -5.43 -2.64 15.43
CA ASN A 116 -5.29 -3.77 14.51
C ASN A 116 -5.63 -3.34 13.09
N HIS A 117 -6.74 -2.63 12.87
CA HIS A 117 -7.09 -2.10 11.56
C HIS A 117 -5.98 -1.21 10.96
N MET A 118 -5.30 -0.39 11.78
CA MET A 118 -4.18 0.44 11.32
C MET A 118 -2.92 -0.36 10.95
N VAL A 119 -2.69 -1.55 11.52
CA VAL A 119 -1.51 -2.39 11.20
C VAL A 119 -1.80 -3.56 10.25
N SER A 120 -3.03 -4.10 10.24
CA SER A 120 -3.42 -5.33 9.55
C SER A 120 -3.79 -5.13 8.09
N MET A 121 -3.56 -3.94 7.54
CA MET A 121 -3.59 -3.70 6.08
C MET A 121 -2.27 -4.13 5.40
N LEU A 122 -1.46 -4.96 6.06
CA LEU A 122 -0.32 -5.74 5.55
C LEU A 122 -0.60 -7.22 5.73
#